data_AF-A0A9E5SIG4-F1
#
_entry.id   AF-A0A9E5SIG4-F1
#
_cell.length_a   1.000
_cell.length_b   1.000
_cell.length_c   1.000
_cell.angle_alpha   90.00
_cell.angle_beta   90.00
_cell.angle_gamma   90.00
#
_symmetry.space_group_name_H-M   'P 1'
#
loop_
_entity.id
_entity.type
_entity.pdbx_description
1 polymer ?
#
loop_
_entity_poly.entity_id
_entity_poly.type
_entity_poly.pdbx_seq_one_letter_code
_entity_poly.pdbx_strand_id
1 'polypeptide(L)'
;MSDPFLAQWFGGFEVALQNMSEEERAALLRPCAKACSESYPANIFREAFSKSSDRADFLHRIESGMGGVVIERVDASHVVFVYPECYCDLHTRGWVSTPELCECSRYNLQANFEAAMGPSSVTVELEQTILGGAESCRLRVSFLD
;
A
#
# COMPACT_ATOMS: atom_id res chain seq x y z
N MET A 1 8.07 -6.91 21.65
CA MET A 1 6.93 -7.79 22.02
C MET A 1 5.67 -6.95 21.86
N SER A 2 4.63 -7.53 21.25
CA SER A 2 3.34 -6.84 21.07
C SER A 2 2.69 -6.56 22.43
N ASP A 3 1.99 -5.44 22.55
CA ASP A 3 1.13 -5.16 23.71
C ASP A 3 0.00 -6.21 23.76
N PRO A 4 -0.14 -7.01 24.84
CA PRO A 4 -1.14 -8.07 24.90
C PRO A 4 -2.59 -7.59 24.79
N PHE A 5 -2.89 -6.41 25.33
CA PHE A 5 -4.23 -5.83 25.21
C PHE A 5 -4.51 -5.45 23.76
N LEU A 6 -3.56 -4.79 23.08
CA LEU A 6 -3.74 -4.43 21.68
C LEU A 6 -3.84 -5.65 20.78
N ALA A 7 -3.04 -6.69 21.00
CA ALA A 7 -3.16 -7.94 20.26
C ALA A 7 -4.55 -8.57 20.41
N GLN A 8 -5.08 -8.62 21.64
CA GLN A 8 -6.43 -9.13 21.90
C GLN A 8 -7.52 -8.25 21.25
N TRP A 9 -7.37 -6.92 21.32
CA TRP A 9 -8.33 -5.98 20.75
C TRP A 9 -8.35 -6.06 19.22
N PHE A 10 -7.18 -6.09 18.58
CA PHE A 10 -7.07 -6.23 17.12
C PHE A 10 -7.53 -7.60 16.64
N GLY A 11 -7.49 -8.66 17.44
CA GLY A 11 -8.13 -9.93 17.10
C GLY A 11 -9.64 -9.79 16.80
N GLY A 12 -10.35 -8.91 17.52
CA GLY A 12 -11.75 -8.60 17.20
C GLY A 12 -11.90 -7.84 15.87
N PHE A 13 -10.96 -6.92 15.59
CA PHE A 13 -10.89 -6.22 14.31
C PHE A 13 -10.62 -7.17 13.13
N GLU A 14 -9.74 -8.16 13.29
CA GLU A 14 -9.48 -9.18 12.28
C GLU A 14 -10.73 -9.99 11.93
N VAL A 15 -11.44 -10.48 12.95
CA VAL A 15 -12.70 -11.20 12.75
C VAL A 15 -13.71 -10.34 11.99
N ALA A 16 -13.79 -9.05 12.29
CA ALA A 16 -14.66 -8.14 11.55
C ALA A 16 -14.23 -8.01 10.08
N LEU A 17 -12.94 -7.81 9.80
CA LEU A 17 -12.44 -7.72 8.42
C LEU A 17 -12.77 -8.96 7.58
N GLN A 18 -12.60 -10.16 8.14
CA GLN A 18 -12.87 -11.42 7.46
C GLN A 18 -14.35 -11.61 7.09
N ASN A 19 -15.27 -11.02 7.87
CA ASN A 19 -16.71 -11.18 7.68
C ASN A 19 -17.35 -10.02 6.90
N MET A 20 -16.65 -8.91 6.72
CA MET A 20 -17.11 -7.78 5.91
C MET A 20 -17.14 -8.13 4.42
N SER A 21 -18.12 -7.60 3.71
CA SER A 21 -18.09 -7.52 2.25
C SER A 21 -16.95 -6.62 1.76
N GLU A 22 -16.60 -6.73 0.48
CA GLU A 22 -15.61 -5.84 -0.16
C GLU A 22 -15.97 -4.36 -0.02
N GLU A 23 -17.26 -4.01 -0.10
CA GLU A 23 -17.71 -2.63 0.04
C GLU A 23 -17.53 -2.10 1.47
N GLU A 24 -17.87 -2.90 2.48
CA GLU A 24 -17.68 -2.56 3.89
C GLU A 24 -16.19 -2.44 4.24
N ARG A 25 -15.36 -3.38 3.76
CA ARG A 25 -13.90 -3.27 3.91
C ARG A 25 -13.36 -2.03 3.25
N ALA A 26 -13.81 -1.70 2.04
CA ALA A 26 -13.40 -0.48 1.36
C ALA A 26 -13.79 0.79 2.14
N ALA A 27 -15.00 0.83 2.71
CA ALA A 27 -15.47 1.95 3.52
C ALA A 27 -14.60 2.15 4.78
N LEU A 28 -14.13 1.06 5.39
CA LEU A 28 -13.24 1.09 6.56
C LEU A 28 -11.78 1.39 6.20
N LEU A 29 -11.23 0.69 5.21
CA LEU A 29 -9.79 0.67 4.93
C LEU A 29 -9.32 1.87 4.11
N ARG A 30 -10.16 2.49 3.28
CA ARG A 30 -9.78 3.71 2.53
C ARG A 30 -9.34 4.87 3.43
N PRO A 31 -10.10 5.29 4.47
CA PRO A 31 -9.66 6.36 5.36
C PRO A 31 -8.40 5.96 6.16
N CYS A 32 -8.28 4.70 6.59
CA CYS A 32 -7.07 4.20 7.25
C CYS A 32 -5.85 4.26 6.33
N ALA A 33 -6.00 3.84 5.07
CA ALA A 33 -4.95 3.86 4.06
C ALA A 33 -4.48 5.28 3.75
N LYS A 34 -5.41 6.24 3.66
CA LYS A 34 -5.10 7.66 3.50
C LYS A 34 -4.36 8.21 4.71
N ALA A 35 -4.80 7.92 5.94
CA ALA A 35 -4.10 8.35 7.14
C ALA A 35 -2.67 7.75 7.22
N CYS A 36 -2.51 6.48 6.86
CA CYS A 36 -1.21 5.83 6.75
C CYS A 36 -0.34 6.45 5.65
N SER A 37 -0.92 6.85 4.53
CA SER A 37 -0.22 7.55 3.44
C SER A 37 0.29 8.92 3.91
N GLU A 38 -0.54 9.68 4.63
CA GLU A 38 -0.21 11.00 5.13
C GLU A 38 0.80 11.01 6.28
N SER A 39 0.99 9.89 6.99
CA SER A 39 1.95 9.82 8.10
C SER A 39 3.40 9.89 7.66
N TYR A 40 3.73 9.39 6.46
CA TYR A 40 5.08 9.42 5.90
C TYR A 40 5.15 9.13 4.38
N PRO A 41 4.56 8.03 3.85
CA PRO A 41 4.80 7.60 2.47
C PRO A 41 4.42 8.63 1.40
N ALA A 42 3.35 9.40 1.58
CA ALA A 42 2.95 10.44 0.64
C ALA A 42 4.04 11.50 0.43
N ASN A 43 4.85 11.79 1.46
CA ASN A 43 5.94 12.75 1.32
C ASN A 43 7.03 12.26 0.36
N ILE A 44 7.35 10.95 0.39
CA ILE A 44 8.30 10.35 -0.56
C ILE A 44 7.82 10.58 -2.00
N PHE A 45 6.54 10.33 -2.27
CA PHE A 45 5.96 10.48 -3.60
C PHE A 45 5.92 11.95 -4.05
N ARG A 46 5.52 12.88 -3.18
CA ARG A 46 5.53 14.32 -3.49
C ARG A 46 6.93 14.83 -3.79
N GLU A 47 7.90 14.46 -2.96
CA GLU A 47 9.29 14.84 -3.16
C GLU A 47 9.86 14.24 -4.44
N ALA A 48 9.61 12.96 -4.70
CA ALA A 48 10.02 12.31 -5.92
C ALA A 48 9.44 13.04 -7.13
N PHE A 49 8.12 13.28 -7.16
CA PHE A 49 7.45 13.93 -8.28
C PHE A 49 7.97 15.35 -8.54
N SER A 50 8.08 16.18 -7.50
CA SER A 50 8.57 17.57 -7.64
C SER A 50 10.01 17.69 -8.16
N LYS A 51 10.83 16.65 -7.99
CA LYS A 51 12.23 16.61 -8.40
C LYS A 51 12.46 15.84 -9.70
N SER A 52 11.42 15.29 -10.30
CA SER A 52 11.54 14.41 -11.46
C SER A 52 11.42 15.16 -12.78
N SER A 53 12.23 14.75 -13.77
CA SER A 53 12.09 15.23 -15.15
C SER A 53 11.00 14.49 -15.93
N ASP A 54 10.78 13.22 -15.61
CA ASP A 54 9.85 12.32 -16.29
C ASP A 54 9.39 11.17 -15.37
N ARG A 55 8.50 10.31 -15.87
CA ARG A 55 7.97 9.17 -15.12
C ARG A 55 9.05 8.14 -14.76
N ALA A 56 10.07 7.96 -15.58
CA ALA A 56 11.11 6.99 -15.30
C ALA A 56 11.97 7.43 -14.11
N ASP A 57 12.35 8.72 -14.06
CA ASP A 57 13.04 9.34 -12.92
C ASP A 57 12.16 9.34 -11.67
N PHE A 58 10.86 9.65 -11.81
CA PHE A 58 9.90 9.61 -10.70
C PHE A 58 9.86 8.25 -10.00
N LEU A 59 9.72 7.17 -10.77
CA LEU A 59 9.69 5.82 -10.22
C LEU A 59 11.04 5.44 -9.59
N HIS A 60 12.16 5.82 -10.20
CA HIS A 60 13.49 5.56 -9.62
C HIS A 60 13.70 6.27 -8.27
N ARG A 61 13.19 7.50 -8.14
CA ARG A 61 13.22 8.25 -6.88
C ARG A 61 12.33 7.64 -5.81
N ILE A 62 11.15 7.13 -6.17
CA ILE A 62 10.28 6.39 -5.23
C ILE A 62 11.02 5.14 -4.72
N GLU A 63 11.57 4.33 -5.62
CA GLU A 63 12.30 3.10 -5.29
C GLU A 63 13.45 3.39 -4.31
N SER A 64 14.22 4.45 -4.59
CA SER A 64 15.32 4.91 -3.72
C SER A 64 14.83 5.43 -2.37
N GLY A 65 13.67 6.09 -2.32
CA GLY A 65 13.14 6.72 -1.11
C GLY A 65 12.40 5.77 -0.18
N MET A 66 11.76 4.71 -0.71
CA MET A 66 11.00 3.75 0.09
C MET A 66 11.90 2.75 0.82
N GLY A 67 13.00 2.32 0.20
CA GLY A 67 13.92 1.33 0.76
C GLY A 67 13.30 -0.07 0.86
N GLY A 68 13.78 -1.01 0.06
CA GLY A 68 13.32 -2.41 0.09
C GLY A 68 12.13 -2.73 -0.81
N VAL A 69 11.51 -1.73 -1.44
CA VAL A 69 10.51 -1.93 -2.50
C VAL A 69 11.20 -1.96 -3.86
N VAL A 70 10.77 -2.86 -4.74
CA VAL A 70 11.23 -2.92 -6.15
C VAL A 70 10.07 -2.52 -7.06
N ILE A 71 10.35 -1.71 -8.08
CA ILE A 71 9.34 -1.31 -9.07
C ILE A 71 9.68 -1.97 -10.42
N GLU A 72 8.92 -3.02 -10.75
CA GLU A 72 9.02 -3.67 -12.06
C GLU A 72 8.29 -2.86 -13.12
N ARG A 73 8.99 -2.55 -14.22
CA ARG A 73 8.41 -1.85 -15.37
C ARG A 73 7.79 -2.88 -16.32
N VAL A 74 6.48 -2.84 -16.48
CA VAL A 74 5.76 -3.77 -17.38
C VAL A 74 5.70 -3.19 -18.78
N ASP A 75 5.19 -1.97 -18.90
CA ASP A 75 5.12 -1.22 -20.15
C ASP A 75 5.09 0.30 -19.88
N ALA A 76 4.69 1.09 -20.87
CA ALA A 76 4.63 2.54 -20.73
C ALA A 76 3.60 2.99 -19.67
N SER A 77 2.45 2.33 -19.55
CA SER A 77 1.33 2.75 -18.67
C SER A 77 1.18 1.88 -17.42
N HIS A 78 1.98 0.83 -17.26
CA HIS A 78 1.88 -0.11 -16.13
C HIS A 78 3.21 -0.39 -15.45
N VAL A 79 3.18 -0.42 -14.12
CA VAL A 79 4.27 -0.90 -13.27
C VAL A 79 3.74 -1.81 -12.16
N VAL A 80 4.60 -2.66 -11.60
CA VAL A 80 4.28 -3.48 -10.44
C VAL A 80 5.20 -3.12 -9.28
N PHE A 81 4.61 -2.72 -8.16
CA PHE A 81 5.32 -2.54 -6.90
C PHE A 81 5.43 -3.89 -6.21
N VAL A 82 6.66 -4.32 -5.96
CA VAL A 82 7.00 -5.58 -5.31
C VAL A 82 7.57 -5.30 -3.93
N TYR A 83 6.92 -5.84 -2.91
CA TYR A 83 7.34 -5.75 -1.52
C TYR A 83 7.84 -7.14 -1.10
N PRO A 84 9.16 -7.35 -0.96
CA PRO A 84 9.75 -8.65 -0.58
C PRO A 84 9.40 -9.09 0.84
N GLU A 85 8.97 -8.16 1.68
CA GLU A 85 8.47 -8.40 3.04
C GLU A 85 7.27 -7.49 3.32
N CYS A 86 6.54 -7.76 4.40
CA CYS A 86 5.40 -6.95 4.80
C CYS A 86 5.85 -5.76 5.64
N TYR A 87 5.58 -4.54 5.17
CA TYR A 87 5.91 -3.28 5.87
C TYR A 87 4.75 -2.69 6.67
N CYS A 88 3.61 -3.38 6.77
CA CYS A 88 2.46 -2.87 7.51
C CYS A 88 2.73 -2.94 9.02
N ASP A 89 2.72 -1.80 9.71
CA ASP A 89 2.89 -1.71 11.17
C ASP A 89 1.91 -2.59 11.94
N LEU A 90 0.66 -2.73 11.48
CA LEU A 90 -0.32 -3.61 12.15
C LEU A 90 0.12 -5.07 12.12
N HIS A 91 0.80 -5.48 11.05
CA HIS A 91 1.31 -6.84 10.92
C HIS A 91 2.66 -7.02 11.61
N THR A 92 3.63 -6.15 11.35
CA THR A 92 5.00 -6.28 11.89
C THR A 92 5.03 -6.12 13.41
N ARG A 93 4.02 -5.46 14.00
CA ARG A 93 3.82 -5.39 15.46
C ARG A 93 3.01 -6.55 16.03
N GLY A 94 2.60 -7.52 15.21
CA GLY A 94 1.89 -8.72 15.61
C GLY A 94 0.45 -8.47 16.05
N TRP A 95 -0.23 -7.48 15.47
CA TRP A 95 -1.63 -7.15 15.80
C TRP A 95 -2.63 -7.70 14.79
N VAL A 96 -2.28 -7.73 13.50
CA VAL A 96 -3.14 -8.21 12.42
C VAL A 96 -2.33 -9.05 11.42
N SER A 97 -2.83 -10.22 11.06
CA SER A 97 -2.25 -11.16 10.11
C SER A 97 -3.22 -11.62 9.00
N THR A 98 -4.48 -11.20 9.04
CA THR A 98 -5.47 -11.56 8.03
C THR A 98 -5.20 -10.90 6.65
N PRO A 99 -5.34 -11.63 5.52
CA PRO A 99 -5.06 -11.09 4.19
C PRO A 99 -6.01 -9.97 3.75
N GLU A 100 -7.22 -9.88 4.29
CA GLU A 100 -8.20 -8.83 4.02
C GLU A 100 -7.68 -7.45 4.38
N LEU A 101 -6.75 -7.36 5.35
CA LEU A 101 -6.07 -6.10 5.67
C LEU A 101 -5.31 -5.54 4.46
N CYS A 102 -4.79 -6.39 3.57
CA CYS A 102 -3.92 -5.95 2.48
C CYS A 102 -4.63 -5.08 1.43
N GLU A 103 -5.97 -5.06 1.38
CA GLU A 103 -6.71 -4.07 0.61
C GLU A 103 -6.33 -2.63 1.03
N CYS A 104 -5.96 -2.42 2.30
CA CYS A 104 -5.42 -1.16 2.79
C CYS A 104 -4.15 -0.74 2.05
N SER A 105 -3.24 -1.67 1.72
CA SER A 105 -2.01 -1.38 0.99
C SER A 105 -2.31 -0.88 -0.43
N ARG A 106 -3.32 -1.44 -1.10
CA ARG A 106 -3.80 -0.99 -2.41
C ARG A 106 -4.30 0.44 -2.36
N TYR A 107 -5.18 0.76 -1.41
CA TYR A 107 -5.66 2.13 -1.23
C TYR A 107 -4.55 3.10 -0.82
N ASN A 108 -3.57 2.63 -0.05
CA ASN A 108 -2.44 3.45 0.41
C ASN A 108 -1.54 3.83 -0.76
N LEU A 109 -1.18 2.87 -1.60
CA LEU A 109 -0.35 3.13 -2.78
C LEU A 109 -1.07 4.09 -3.74
N GLN A 110 -2.37 3.89 -3.96
CA GLN A 110 -3.17 4.83 -4.75
C GLN A 110 -3.13 6.24 -4.14
N ALA A 111 -3.36 6.38 -2.83
CA ALA A 111 -3.32 7.66 -2.14
C ALA A 111 -1.94 8.33 -2.23
N ASN A 112 -0.84 7.56 -2.22
CA ASN A 112 0.52 8.10 -2.37
C ASN A 112 0.74 8.71 -3.76
N PHE A 113 0.29 8.03 -4.83
CA PHE A 113 0.33 8.58 -6.18
C PHE A 113 -0.55 9.83 -6.31
N GLU A 114 -1.79 9.76 -5.82
CA GLU A 114 -2.73 10.89 -5.89
C GLU A 114 -2.25 12.10 -5.09
N ALA A 115 -1.52 11.88 -3.99
CA ALA A 115 -0.90 12.94 -3.21
C ALA A 115 0.17 13.72 -3.97
N ALA A 116 0.78 13.12 -5.00
CA ALA A 116 1.83 13.71 -5.81
C ALA A 116 1.32 14.22 -7.17
N MET A 117 0.48 13.44 -7.86
CA MET A 117 0.05 13.67 -9.24
C MET A 117 -1.38 14.26 -9.33
N GLY A 118 -2.10 14.32 -8.20
CA GLY A 118 -3.49 14.72 -8.15
C GLY A 118 -4.47 13.54 -8.19
N PRO A 119 -5.75 13.77 -7.85
CA PRO A 119 -6.76 12.73 -7.77
C PRO A 119 -6.95 11.99 -9.10
N SER A 120 -7.27 10.69 -9.04
CA SER A 120 -7.54 9.87 -10.24
C SER A 120 -6.37 9.84 -11.24
N SER A 121 -5.13 9.91 -10.77
CA SER A 121 -3.93 9.80 -11.59
C SER A 121 -3.54 8.36 -11.90
N VAL A 122 -3.94 7.42 -11.05
CA VAL A 122 -3.65 5.99 -11.20
C VAL A 122 -4.82 5.12 -10.72
N THR A 123 -4.88 3.88 -11.17
CA THR A 123 -5.56 2.79 -10.45
C THR A 123 -4.54 1.81 -9.89
N VAL A 124 -4.89 1.17 -8.77
CA VAL A 124 -4.06 0.14 -8.15
C VAL A 124 -4.86 -1.14 -7.94
N GLU A 125 -4.29 -2.26 -8.38
CA GLU A 125 -4.79 -3.62 -8.22
C GLU A 125 -3.84 -4.41 -7.30
N LEU A 126 -4.41 -5.21 -6.41
CA LEU A 126 -3.67 -6.09 -5.51
C LEU A 126 -3.59 -7.48 -6.14
N GLU A 127 -2.43 -7.87 -6.66
CA GLU A 127 -2.27 -9.14 -7.37
C GLU A 127 -2.02 -10.31 -6.40
N GLN A 128 -1.15 -10.11 -5.41
CA GLN A 128 -0.85 -11.10 -4.37
C GLN A 128 -0.24 -10.46 -3.13
N THR A 129 -0.27 -11.19 -2.01
CA THR A 129 0.18 -10.71 -0.70
C THR A 129 0.84 -11.80 0.13
N ILE A 130 1.80 -11.40 0.97
CA ILE A 130 2.46 -12.28 1.93
C ILE A 130 1.46 -12.83 2.95
N LEU A 131 0.50 -12.01 3.41
CA LEU A 131 -0.56 -12.48 4.32
C LEU A 131 -1.52 -13.48 3.65
N GLY A 132 -1.59 -13.47 2.32
CA GLY A 132 -2.27 -14.48 1.51
C GLY A 132 -1.42 -15.72 1.21
N GLY A 133 -0.20 -15.81 1.73
CA GLY A 133 0.71 -16.95 1.56
C GLY A 133 1.70 -16.84 0.40
N ALA A 134 1.78 -15.69 -0.28
CA ALA A 134 2.78 -15.47 -1.33
C ALA A 134 4.18 -15.15 -0.76
N GLU A 135 5.21 -15.28 -1.60
CA GLU A 135 6.59 -14.91 -1.22
C GLU A 135 6.83 -13.39 -1.19
N SER A 136 5.99 -12.61 -1.87
CA SER A 136 6.04 -11.14 -1.89
C SER A 136 4.66 -10.56 -2.11
N CYS A 137 4.45 -9.30 -1.71
CA CYS A 137 3.27 -8.56 -2.11
C CYS A 137 3.50 -7.91 -3.47
N ARG A 138 2.50 -7.95 -4.34
CA ARG A 138 2.55 -7.31 -5.67
C ARG A 138 1.32 -6.46 -5.90
N LEU A 139 1.57 -5.20 -6.23
CA LEU A 139 0.54 -4.23 -6.54
C LEU A 139 0.77 -3.65 -7.92
N ARG A 140 -0.15 -3.90 -8.84
CA ARG A 140 -0.12 -3.34 -10.19
C ARG A 140 -0.68 -1.93 -10.14
N VAL A 141 0.07 -0.99 -10.72
CA VAL A 141 -0.33 0.40 -10.88
C VAL A 141 -0.52 0.67 -12.36
N SER A 142 -1.68 1.22 -12.71
CA SER A 142 -1.99 1.68 -14.07
C SER A 142 -2.12 3.20 -14.06
N PHE A 143 -1.31 3.89 -14.87
CA PHE A 143 -1.39 5.34 -15.01
C PHE A 143 -2.57 5.72 -15.93
N LEU A 144 -3.26 6.81 -15.60
CA LEU A 144 -4.47 7.28 -16.29
C LEU A 144 -4.25 8.54 -17.13
N ASP A 145 -2.98 8.87 -17.40
CA ASP A 145 -2.54 10.04 -18.17
C ASP A 145 -2.60 9.86 -19.70
#